data_AF-B1A1G2-F1
#
_entry.id   AF-B1A1G2-F1
#
_cell.length_a   1.000
_cell.length_b   1.000
_cell.length_c   1.000
_cell.angle_alpha   90.00
_cell.angle_beta   90.00
_cell.angle_gamma   90.00
#
_symmetry.space_group_name_H-M   'P 1'
#
loop_
_entity.id
_entity.type
_entity.pdbx_description
1 polymer ?
#
loop_
_entity_poly.entity_id
_entity_poly.type
_entity_poly.pdbx_seq_one_letter_code
_entity_poly.pdbx_strand_id
1 'polypeptide(L)' 'LSKRELRICAYLRMDLANQEIATLMNVSVRTLETARYRIRKKMGIQNRKSLTKIISRY' A
#
# COMPACT_ATOMS: atom_id res chain seq x y z
N LEU A 1 -4.80 -4.90 -9.79
CA LEU A 1 -3.50 -4.59 -9.13
C LEU A 1 -2.44 -5.57 -9.64
N SER A 2 -1.17 -5.19 -9.70
CA SER A 2 -0.06 -6.11 -9.98
C SER A 2 0.26 -6.98 -8.75
N LYS A 3 0.97 -8.12 -8.93
CA LYS A 3 1.41 -8.99 -7.81
C LYS A 3 2.16 -8.22 -6.71
N ARG A 4 2.96 -7.23 -7.11
CA ARG A 4 3.68 -6.35 -6.18
C ARG A 4 2.74 -5.43 -5.39
N GLU A 5 1.77 -4.85 -6.08
CA GLU A 5 0.75 -4.00 -5.45
C GLU A 5 -0.12 -4.78 -4.46
N LEU A 6 -0.47 -6.03 -4.79
CA LEU A 6 -1.23 -6.93 -3.90
C LEU A 6 -0.45 -7.29 -2.63
N ARG A 7 0.86 -7.57 -2.74
CA ARG A 7 1.73 -7.80 -1.57
C ARG A 7 1.76 -6.57 -0.65
N ILE A 8 1.89 -5.38 -1.20
CA ILE A 8 1.86 -4.13 -0.42
C ILE A 8 0.52 -3.98 0.31
N CYS A 9 -0.61 -4.23 -0.37
CA CYS A 9 -1.92 -4.22 0.28
C CYS A 9 -2.03 -5.24 1.40
N ALA A 10 -1.51 -6.47 1.21
CA ALA A 10 -1.52 -7.50 2.25
C ALA A 10 -0.72 -7.06 3.48
N TYR A 11 0.47 -6.48 3.30
CA TYR A 11 1.26 -5.98 4.42
C TYR A 11 0.63 -4.78 5.12
N LEU A 12 0.00 -3.88 4.37
CA LEU A 12 -0.78 -2.78 4.94
C LEU A 12 -2.00 -3.27 5.73
N ARG A 13 -2.56 -4.43 5.38
CA ARG A 13 -3.63 -5.09 6.14
C ARG A 13 -3.11 -5.70 7.45
N MET A 14 -1.84 -6.10 7.47
CA MET A 14 -1.15 -6.64 8.65
C MET A 14 -0.62 -5.54 9.58
N ASP A 15 -1.01 -4.28 9.33
CA ASP A 15 -0.63 -3.09 10.10
C ASP A 15 0.90 -2.84 10.18
N LEU A 16 1.65 -3.37 9.20
CA LEU A 16 3.09 -3.14 9.08
C LEU A 16 3.39 -1.68 8.70
N ALA A 17 4.45 -1.14 9.31
CA ALA A 17 4.92 0.21 9.00
C ALA A 17 5.53 0.26 7.59
N ASN A 18 5.42 1.42 6.92
CA ASN A 18 5.98 1.60 5.57
C ASN A 18 7.48 1.27 5.49
N GLN A 19 8.23 1.49 6.58
CA GLN A 19 9.65 1.16 6.66
C GLN A 19 9.87 -0.35 6.66
N GLU A 20 9.09 -1.10 7.43
CA GLU A 20 9.16 -2.56 7.48
C GLU A 20 8.79 -3.19 6.13
N ILE A 21 7.73 -2.67 5.49
CA ILE A 21 7.31 -3.10 4.15
C ILE A 21 8.40 -2.83 3.11
N ALA A 22 9.05 -1.67 3.19
CA ALA A 22 10.14 -1.29 2.30
C ALA A 22 11.31 -2.26 2.43
N THR A 23 11.72 -2.60 3.66
CA THR A 23 12.76 -3.60 3.95
C THR A 23 12.37 -4.99 3.44
N LEU A 24 11.17 -5.47 3.76
CA LEU A 24 10.66 -6.79 3.33
C LEU A 24 10.59 -6.93 1.81
N MET A 25 10.26 -5.84 1.11
CA MET A 25 10.15 -5.82 -0.34
C MET A 25 11.47 -5.47 -1.05
N ASN A 26 12.54 -5.22 -0.29
CA ASN A 26 13.85 -4.75 -0.74
C ASN A 26 13.78 -3.52 -1.65
N VAL A 27 12.99 -2.52 -1.25
CA VAL A 27 12.70 -1.31 -2.04
C VAL A 27 12.73 -0.07 -1.18
N SER A 28 12.97 1.10 -1.77
CA SER A 28 12.88 2.36 -1.03
C SER A 28 11.43 2.67 -0.61
N VAL A 29 11.27 3.39 0.50
CA VAL A 29 9.97 3.93 0.95
C VAL A 29 9.34 4.81 -0.14
N ARG A 30 10.14 5.58 -0.89
CA ARG A 30 9.65 6.40 -2.02
C ARG A 30 9.05 5.57 -3.16
N THR A 31 9.63 4.40 -3.44
CA THR A 31 9.07 3.43 -4.39
C THR A 31 7.74 2.87 -3.87
N LEU A 32 7.64 2.62 -2.55
CA LEU A 32 6.42 2.18 -1.90
C LEU A 32 5.31 3.23 -1.99
N GLU A 33 5.63 4.51 -1.75
CA GLU A 33 4.69 5.64 -1.89
C GLU A 33 4.15 5.76 -3.30
N THR A 34 5.00 5.62 -4.31
CA THR A 34 4.59 5.63 -5.72
C THR A 34 3.63 4.48 -6.02
N ALA A 35 3.90 3.29 -5.48
CA ALA A 35 3.01 2.14 -5.60
C ALA A 35 1.67 2.39 -4.88
N ARG A 36 1.68 2.96 -3.66
CA ARG A 36 0.46 3.34 -2.92
C ARG A 36 -0.37 4.36 -3.69
N TYR A 37 0.27 5.35 -4.33
CA TYR A 37 -0.41 6.32 -5.18
C TYR A 37 -1.10 5.63 -6.38
N ARG A 38 -0.40 4.71 -7.06
CA ARG A 38 -0.97 3.93 -8.18
C ARG A 38 -2.12 3.03 -7.73
N ILE A 39 -1.97 2.35 -6.59
CA ILE A 39 -3.03 1.53 -5.99
C ILE A 39 -4.25 2.39 -5.70
N ARG A 40 -4.05 3.56 -5.07
CA ARG A 40 -5.13 4.50 -4.77
C ARG A 40 -5.86 4.97 -6.03
N LYS A 41 -5.10 5.33 -7.08
CA LYS A 41 -5.67 5.73 -8.38
C LYS A 41 -6.45 4.58 -9.03
N LYS A 42 -5.93 3.35 -9.01
CA LYS A 42 -6.61 2.15 -9.55
C LYS A 42 -7.87 1.78 -8.79
N MET A 43 -7.89 1.98 -7.48
CA MET A 43 -9.06 1.71 -6.62
C MET A 43 -10.08 2.86 -6.62
N GLY A 44 -9.82 3.97 -7.33
CA GLY A 44 -10.73 5.12 -7.36
C GLY A 44 -10.92 5.83 -6.01
N ILE A 45 -10.00 5.66 -5.06
CA ILE A 45 -10.15 6.18 -3.69
C ILE A 45 -9.72 7.65 -3.66
N GLN A 46 -10.67 8.57 -3.44
CA GLN A 46 -10.38 10.00 -3.27
C GLN A 46 -9.53 10.30 -2.02
N ASN A 47 -8.72 11.36 -2.12
CA ASN A 47 -7.68 11.80 -1.17
C ASN A 47 -8.04 11.80 0.33
N ARG A 48 -9.32 11.82 0.72
CA ARG A 48 -9.74 11.90 2.12
C ARG A 48 -9.83 10.56 2.86
N LYS A 49 -9.84 9.42 2.16
CA LYS A 49 -9.90 8.10 2.82
C LYS A 49 -8.53 7.45 2.81
N SER A 50 -7.98 7.19 4.00
CA SER A 50 -6.71 6.50 4.15
C SER A 50 -6.81 5.08 3.57
N LEU A 51 -5.92 4.74 2.63
CA LEU A 51 -5.89 3.43 1.96
C LEU A 51 -5.88 2.28 2.98
N THR A 52 -5.15 2.47 4.08
CA THR A 52 -5.05 1.53 5.20
C THR A 52 -6.43 1.23 5.83
N LYS A 53 -7.29 2.25 5.94
CA LYS A 53 -8.62 2.14 6.57
C LYS A 53 -9.64 1.40 5.71
N ILE A 54 -9.42 1.34 4.40
CA ILE A 54 -10.27 0.57 3.47
C ILE A 54 -9.84 -0.89 3.45
N ILE A 55 -8.53 -1.15 3.42
CA ILE A 55 -7.98 -2.52 3.39
C ILE A 55 -8.20 -3.25 4.72
N SER A 56 -8.20 -2.55 5.86
CA SER A 56 -8.48 -3.14 7.18
C SER A 56 -9.98 -3.44 7.42
N ARG A 57 -10.89 -2.88 6.60
CA ARG A 57 -12.35 -3.01 6.81
C ARG A 57 -13.00 -4.08 5.92
N TYR A 58 -12.21 -4.73 5.06
CA TYR A 58 -12.58 -5.91 4.28
C TYR A 58 -11.86 -7.14 4.86
#